data_AF-A0A1F7V752-F1
#
_entry.id   AF-A0A1F7V752-F1
#
_cell.length_a   1.000
_cell.length_b   1.000
_cell.length_c   1.000
_cell.angle_alpha   90.00
_cell.angle_beta   90.00
_cell.angle_gamma   90.00
#
_symmetry.space_group_name_H-M   'P 1'
#
loop_
_entity.id
_entity.type
_entity.pdbx_description
1 polymer ?
#
loop_
_entity_poly.entity_id
_entity_poly.type
_entity_poly.pdbx_seq_one_letter_code
_entity_poly.pdbx_strand_id
1 'polypeptide(L)'
;MTIAVEATRPFHESIIDVLPIANGSQLTILADLIKRTAIPKNHDAIIAAWTRRTLDMHSPDYGVSEYLQRQKEQAAFTARITTGC
;
A
#
# COMPACT_ATOMS: atom_id res chain seq x y z
N MET A 1 32.37 0.15 -16.91
CA MET A 1 31.39 -0.94 -16.73
C MET A 1 30.13 -0.30 -16.20
N THR A 2 29.15 -0.04 -17.06
CA THR A 2 27.88 0.57 -16.69
C THR A 2 26.98 -0.52 -16.12
N ILE A 3 26.66 -0.44 -14.83
CA ILE A 3 25.71 -1.38 -14.20
C ILE A 3 24.32 -0.97 -14.69
N ALA A 4 23.70 -1.81 -15.52
CA ALA A 4 22.30 -1.66 -15.85
C ALA A 4 21.48 -2.02 -14.60
N VAL A 5 20.95 -1.00 -13.93
CA VAL A 5 20.00 -1.20 -12.83
C VAL A 5 18.67 -1.59 -13.49
N GLU A 6 18.22 -2.82 -13.30
CA GLU A 6 16.85 -3.19 -13.67
C GLU A 6 15.89 -2.22 -12.98
N ALA A 7 15.02 -1.59 -13.77
CA ALA A 7 14.05 -0.64 -13.25
C ALA A 7 13.05 -1.38 -12.34
N THR A 8 13.30 -1.37 -11.03
CA THR A 8 12.41 -1.98 -10.05
C THR A 8 11.13 -1.15 -9.95
N ARG A 9 9.97 -1.82 -9.98
CA ARG A 9 8.68 -1.14 -9.82
C ARG A 9 8.56 -0.54 -8.41
N PRO A 10 7.92 0.63 -8.26
CA PRO A 10 7.62 1.18 -6.93
C PRO A 10 6.83 0.20 -6.06
N PHE A 11 7.05 0.26 -4.75
CA PHE A 11 6.41 -0.65 -3.79
C PHE A 11 4.87 -0.65 -3.92
N HIS A 12 4.25 0.53 -4.01
CA HIS A 12 2.79 0.69 -4.10
C HIS A 12 2.18 0.18 -5.41
N GLU A 13 3.01 -0.10 -6.42
CA GLU A 13 2.57 -0.76 -7.66
C GLU A 13 2.75 -2.28 -7.55
N SER A 14 3.83 -2.73 -6.90
CA SER A 14 4.15 -4.15 -6.77
C SER A 14 3.29 -4.86 -5.70
N ILE A 15 2.90 -4.16 -4.64
CA ILE A 15 2.12 -4.75 -3.53
C ILE A 15 0.75 -5.26 -4.00
N ILE A 16 0.14 -4.61 -4.99
CA ILE A 16 -1.15 -5.00 -5.57
C ILE A 16 -1.05 -6.39 -6.21
N ASP A 17 0.09 -6.72 -6.81
CA ASP A 17 0.32 -8.01 -7.46
C ASP A 17 0.65 -9.12 -6.44
N VAL A 18 1.22 -8.75 -5.28
CA VAL A 18 1.63 -9.70 -4.24
C VAL A 18 0.47 -10.07 -3.30
N LEU A 19 -0.45 -9.13 -3.02
CA LEU A 19 -1.54 -9.36 -2.08
C LEU A 19 -2.43 -10.57 -2.42
N PRO A 20 -2.83 -10.84 -3.67
CA PRO A 20 -3.67 -11.99 -4.01
C PRO A 20 -3.05 -13.35 -3.65
N ILE A 21 -1.73 -13.44 -3.61
CA ILE A 21 -0.99 -14.69 -3.37
C ILE A 21 -0.39 -14.78 -1.95
N ALA A 22 -0.48 -13.72 -1.16
CA ALA A 22 0.13 -13.66 0.17
C ALA A 22 -0.56 -14.60 1.17
N ASN A 23 0.20 -15.42 1.92
CA ASN A 23 -0.33 -16.26 2.99
C ASN A 23 -0.52 -15.48 4.32
N GLY A 24 -1.10 -16.12 5.34
CA GLY A 24 -1.43 -15.45 6.61
C GLY A 24 -0.23 -14.81 7.32
N SER A 25 0.92 -15.50 7.38
CA SER A 25 2.14 -14.95 7.97
C SER A 25 2.68 -13.77 7.17
N GLN A 26 2.60 -13.85 5.84
CA GLN A 26 2.98 -12.75 4.95
C GLN A 26 2.07 -11.55 5.12
N LEU A 27 0.76 -11.73 5.33
CA LEU A 27 -0.16 -10.62 5.58
C LEU A 27 0.26 -9.81 6.80
N THR A 28 0.66 -10.44 7.92
CA THR A 28 1.12 -9.68 9.09
C THR A 28 2.34 -8.81 8.78
N ILE A 29 3.30 -9.32 8.01
CA ILE A 29 4.50 -8.57 7.60
C ILE A 29 4.12 -7.44 6.63
N LEU A 30 3.28 -7.73 5.64
CA LEU A 30 2.83 -6.76 4.66
C LEU A 30 2.04 -5.62 5.32
N ALA A 31 1.24 -5.91 6.35
CA ALA A 31 0.54 -4.89 7.11
C ALA A 31 1.51 -3.86 7.69
N ASP A 32 2.57 -4.34 8.34
CA ASP A 32 3.56 -3.47 8.95
C ASP A 32 4.38 -2.69 7.92
N LEU A 33 4.72 -3.30 6.77
CA LEU A 33 5.38 -2.60 5.68
C LEU A 33 4.50 -1.50 5.08
N ILE A 34 3.22 -1.79 4.84
CA ILE A 34 2.27 -0.81 4.31
C ILE A 34 2.14 0.38 5.26
N LYS A 35 1.98 0.14 6.57
CA LYS A 35 1.88 1.20 7.60
C LYS A 35 3.15 2.01 7.81
N ARG A 36 4.30 1.53 7.35
CA ARG A 36 5.61 2.22 7.47
C ARG A 36 6.05 2.89 6.17
N THR A 37 5.31 2.70 5.09
CA THR A 37 5.69 3.19 3.76
C THR A 37 4.84 4.40 3.38
N ALA A 38 5.50 5.45 2.89
CA ALA A 38 4.83 6.57 2.25
C ALA A 38 4.30 6.11 0.88
N ILE A 39 2.98 5.90 0.78
CA ILE A 39 2.35 5.49 -0.48
C ILE A 39 1.79 6.75 -1.15
N PRO A 40 2.30 7.16 -2.32
CA PRO A 40 1.89 8.40 -2.97
C PRO A 40 0.60 8.27 -3.78
N LYS A 41 0.25 7.06 -4.22
CA LYS A 41 -0.91 6.78 -5.08
C LYS A 41 -1.40 5.34 -4.88
N ASN A 42 -2.54 5.02 -5.48
CA ASN A 42 -3.18 3.70 -5.47
C ASN A 42 -3.73 3.24 -4.11
N HIS A 43 -3.97 4.14 -3.15
CA HIS A 43 -4.53 3.77 -1.84
C HIS A 43 -5.80 2.91 -1.97
N ASP A 44 -6.74 3.30 -2.82
CA ASP A 44 -8.01 2.57 -2.99
C ASP A 44 -7.80 1.17 -3.57
N ALA A 45 -6.88 1.02 -4.52
CA ALA A 45 -6.56 -0.29 -5.11
C ALA A 45 -5.89 -1.21 -4.09
N ILE A 46 -4.99 -0.68 -3.27
CA ILE A 46 -4.34 -1.43 -2.19
C ILE A 46 -5.36 -1.81 -1.11
N ILE A 47 -6.25 -0.90 -0.71
CA ILE A 47 -7.34 -1.19 0.24
C ILE A 47 -8.24 -2.31 -0.31
N ALA A 48 -8.67 -2.22 -1.58
CA ALA A 48 -9.52 -3.24 -2.18
C ALA A 48 -8.83 -4.61 -2.23
N ALA A 49 -7.57 -4.67 -2.66
CA ALA A 49 -6.79 -5.90 -2.70
C ALA A 49 -6.54 -6.49 -1.30
N TRP A 50 -6.26 -5.62 -0.32
CA TRP A 50 -6.04 -5.99 1.07
C TRP A 50 -7.30 -6.59 1.70
N THR A 51 -8.41 -5.85 1.65
CA THR A 51 -9.72 -6.27 2.20
C THR A 51 -10.18 -7.59 1.60
N ARG A 52 -10.04 -7.75 0.27
CA ARG A 52 -10.36 -9.04 -0.37
C ARG A 52 -9.51 -10.17 0.20
N ARG A 53 -8.20 -9.96 0.32
CA ARG A 53 -7.30 -11.02 0.78
C ARG A 53 -7.51 -11.39 2.25
N THR A 54 -7.76 -10.40 3.12
CA THR A 54 -8.03 -10.65 4.53
C THR A 54 -9.35 -11.39 4.73
N LEU A 55 -10.37 -11.09 3.94
CA LEU A 55 -11.62 -11.88 3.89
C LEU A 55 -11.38 -13.32 3.44
N ASP A 56 -10.67 -13.53 2.32
CA ASP A 56 -10.36 -14.88 1.80
C ASP A 56 -9.59 -15.74 2.83
N MET A 57 -8.69 -15.11 3.59
CA MET A 57 -7.83 -15.76 4.58
C MET A 57 -8.42 -15.77 6.00
N HIS A 58 -9.64 -15.26 6.21
CA HIS A 58 -10.23 -15.08 7.54
C HIS A 58 -9.29 -14.37 8.53
N SER A 59 -8.50 -13.42 8.02
CA SER A 59 -7.50 -12.67 8.77
C SER A 59 -8.04 -11.29 9.14
N PRO A 60 -7.60 -10.68 10.25
CA PRO A 60 -7.98 -9.31 10.60
C PRO A 60 -7.36 -8.30 9.61
N ASP A 61 -7.86 -7.07 9.61
CA ASP A 61 -7.35 -5.99 8.75
C ASP A 61 -5.97 -5.47 9.17
N TYR A 62 -5.56 -5.71 10.43
CA TYR A 62 -4.31 -5.20 11.02
C TYR A 62 -4.17 -3.65 11.01
N GLY A 63 -5.28 -2.94 10.84
CA GLY A 63 -5.35 -1.47 10.79
C GLY A 63 -4.86 -0.87 9.47
N VAL A 64 -4.68 -1.69 8.43
CA VAL A 64 -4.16 -1.24 7.13
C VAL A 64 -5.16 -0.36 6.40
N SER A 65 -6.45 -0.73 6.41
CA SER A 65 -7.47 0.01 5.68
C SER A 65 -7.62 1.44 6.23
N GLU A 66 -7.70 1.58 7.55
CA GLU A 66 -7.77 2.89 8.23
C GLU A 66 -6.50 3.71 7.99
N TYR A 67 -5.32 3.10 8.08
CA TYR A 67 -4.05 3.80 7.85
C TYR A 67 -3.95 4.35 6.42
N LEU A 68 -4.30 3.54 5.42
CA LEU A 68 -4.27 3.95 4.01
C LEU A 68 -5.27 5.06 3.72
N GLN A 69 -6.45 5.04 4.35
CA GLN A 69 -7.43 6.12 4.24
C GLN A 69 -6.88 7.44 4.79
N ARG A 70 -6.28 7.42 5.99
CA ARG A 70 -5.65 8.62 6.58
C ARG A 70 -4.52 9.15 5.72
N GLN A 71 -3.69 8.27 5.17
CA GLN A 71 -2.59 8.66 4.29
C GLN A 71 -3.10 9.30 2.99
N LYS A 72 -4.18 8.75 2.40
CA LYS A 72 -4.86 9.32 1.23
C LYS A 72 -5.38 10.73 1.52
N GLU A 73 -6.01 10.95 2.66
CA GLU A 73 -6.52 12.26 3.09
C GLU A 73 -5.38 13.26 3.30
N GLN A 74 -4.29 12.85 3.96
CA GLN A 74 -3.11 13.70 4.14
C GLN A 74 -2.49 14.09 2.81
N ALA A 75 -2.31 13.14 1.88
CA ALA A 75 -1.79 13.43 0.55
C ALA A 75 -2.67 14.44 -0.21
N ALA A 76 -4.00 14.28 -0.13
CA ALA A 76 -4.95 15.21 -0.74
C ALA A 76 -4.91 16.61 -0.08
N PHE A 77 -4.76 16.66 1.24
CA PHE A 77 -4.65 17.91 1.99
C PHE A 77 -3.37 18.67 1.62
N THR A 78 -2.21 18.00 1.64
CA THR A 78 -0.93 18.59 1.25
C THR A 78 -0.97 19.14 -0.17
N ALA A 79 -1.53 18.38 -1.12
CA ALA A 79 -1.65 18.81 -2.51
C ALA A 79 -2.49 20.10 -2.67
N ARG A 80 -3.52 20.28 -1.86
CA ARG A 80 -4.38 21.48 -1.88
C ARG A 80 -3.66 22.72 -1.35
N ILE A 81 -2.83 22.58 -0.31
CA ILE A 81 -2.08 23.71 0.25
C ILE A 81 -0.94 24.15 -0.68
N THR A 82 -0.25 23.22 -1.33
CA THR A 82 0.88 23.55 -2.20
C THR A 82 0.49 24.13 -3.55
N THR A 83 -0.76 23.95 -3.99
CA THR A 83 -1.26 24.50 -5.28
C THR A 83 -1.85 25.91 -5.11
N GLY A 84 -1.94 26.42 -3.88
CA GLY A 84 -2.45 27.75 -3.54
C GLY A 84 -1.39 28.84 -3.33
N CYS A 85 -0.12 28.58 -3.68
CA CYS A 85 0.99 29.53 -3.68
C CYS A 85 1.60 29.61 -5.08
#